data_AF-A0A2W4N7X9-F1
#
_entry.id   AF-A0A2W4N7X9-F1
#
_cell.length_a   1.000
_cell.length_b   1.000
_cell.length_c   1.000
_cell.angle_alpha   90.00
_cell.angle_beta   90.00
_cell.angle_gamma   90.00
#
_symmetry.space_group_name_H-M   'P 1'
#
loop_
_entity.id
_entity.type
_entity.pdbx_description
1 polymer ?
#
loop_
_entity_poly.entity_id
_entity_poly.type
_entity_poly.pdbx_seq_one_letter_code
_entity_poly.pdbx_strand_id
1 'polypeptide(L)'
;MSSSSERPTSTPRSGGKHSRAGGGARSRTPSSRPRTTSSTRSPAPIRPRSSRWVIRSGSAGPQSPRGAPSARAACSRRERTSSRWRTPRKRTRGFTAFPRAGSVRPASWTARPTPTKVARSSRARRGGGGEVARLTGEFEKLDRQIRKLKGADKALDIVARQCGETTLDLIRDGFRNERDPYGDKWKAPLLRKGRALSDRGRLRSSWHIAKANRSELRVATAVSYAGYHQSGTGVFGPRKKPIVPVNKRALSWKVGRQRYFASSVQGAPKRLMVPTKSRGLPKRWRTELIATAQEVLETELGPG
;
A
#
# COMPACT_ATOMS: atom_id res chain seq x y z
N MET A 1 59.57 7.97 -10.10
CA MET A 1 59.80 9.42 -10.26
C MET A 1 58.94 9.91 -11.40
N SER A 2 57.83 10.59 -11.10
CA SER A 2 57.07 11.46 -12.02
C SER A 2 55.99 12.16 -11.20
N SER A 3 56.32 13.39 -10.84
CA SER A 3 55.49 14.34 -10.09
C SER A 3 54.57 15.08 -11.05
N SER A 4 53.30 15.25 -10.71
CA SER A 4 52.40 16.26 -11.28
C SER A 4 51.15 16.36 -10.39
N SER A 5 51.11 17.32 -9.48
CA SER A 5 50.64 18.71 -9.68
C SER A 5 49.18 18.85 -9.24
N GLU A 6 48.99 19.06 -7.94
CA GLU A 6 47.73 19.43 -7.32
C GLU A 6 47.36 20.89 -7.69
N ARG A 7 46.09 21.14 -8.01
CA ARG A 7 45.52 22.49 -8.14
C ARG A 7 44.57 22.73 -6.95
N PRO A 8 44.71 23.81 -6.17
CA PRO A 8 43.72 24.22 -5.19
C PRO A 8 42.62 25.06 -5.83
N THR A 9 41.35 24.69 -5.62
CA THR A 9 40.19 25.49 -5.97
C THR A 9 39.79 26.42 -4.82
N SER A 10 39.84 27.70 -5.13
CA SER A 10 39.51 28.86 -4.31
C SER A 10 38.06 28.92 -3.82
N THR A 11 37.88 29.23 -2.54
CA THR A 11 36.63 29.59 -1.87
C THR A 11 36.30 31.08 -2.09
N PRO A 12 35.05 31.48 -2.38
CA PRO A 12 34.66 32.88 -2.31
C PRO A 12 34.04 33.25 -0.96
N ARG A 13 34.82 34.03 -0.20
CA ARG A 13 34.50 35.37 0.32
C ARG A 13 33.17 35.57 1.08
N SER A 14 33.29 35.61 2.41
CA SER A 14 32.33 36.17 3.35
C SER A 14 32.21 37.69 3.20
N GLY A 15 30.99 38.17 3.00
CA GLY A 15 30.64 39.59 3.11
C GLY A 15 30.01 39.85 4.47
N GLY A 16 30.78 40.43 5.39
CA GLY A 16 30.24 41.05 6.59
C GLY A 16 29.59 42.39 6.28
N LYS A 17 28.62 42.81 7.11
CA LYS A 17 28.28 44.23 7.34
C LYS A 17 27.29 44.41 8.52
N HIS A 18 27.72 45.26 9.47
CA HIS A 18 26.98 46.07 10.46
C HIS A 18 26.31 45.31 11.62
N SER A 19 26.81 45.33 12.85
CA SER A 19 27.07 46.46 13.78
C SER A 19 25.87 47.39 13.96
N ARG A 20 25.04 47.09 14.98
CA ARG A 20 24.37 48.13 15.78
C ARG A 20 24.29 47.70 17.23
N ALA A 21 24.96 48.49 18.06
CA ALA A 21 25.00 48.44 19.51
C ALA A 21 23.75 49.07 20.13
N GLY A 22 23.45 48.63 21.35
CA GLY A 22 22.39 49.12 22.23
C GLY A 22 21.99 47.97 23.15
N GLY A 23 22.55 47.80 24.35
CA GLY A 23 22.73 48.81 25.37
C GLY A 23 21.54 48.72 26.32
N GLY A 24 21.67 47.99 27.43
CA GLY A 24 20.56 47.77 28.36
C GLY A 24 20.87 46.78 29.46
N ALA A 25 21.82 47.15 30.33
CA ALA A 25 22.07 46.47 31.59
C ALA A 25 20.83 46.52 32.50
N ARG A 26 20.53 45.40 33.17
CA ARG A 26 20.23 45.39 34.62
C ARG A 26 20.36 43.97 35.19
N SER A 27 21.21 43.96 36.20
CA SER A 27 21.70 42.92 37.10
C SER A 27 20.66 42.38 38.10
N ARG A 28 21.09 41.30 38.79
CA ARG A 28 20.62 40.72 40.09
C ARG A 28 19.67 39.52 39.89
N THR A 29 19.88 38.31 40.43
CA THR A 29 20.68 37.81 41.57
C THR A 29 20.76 36.26 41.49
N PRO A 30 21.72 35.61 42.17
CA PRO A 30 21.85 34.15 42.20
C PRO A 30 21.03 33.55 43.35
N SER A 31 20.41 32.39 43.13
CA SER A 31 19.92 31.54 44.21
C SER A 31 20.23 30.08 43.92
N SER A 32 21.33 29.67 44.52
CA SER A 32 21.73 28.30 44.82
C SER A 32 20.67 27.55 45.62
N ARG A 33 20.33 26.32 45.21
CA ARG A 33 19.88 25.22 46.10
C ARG A 33 19.89 23.87 45.34
N PRO A 34 19.90 22.72 46.04
CA PRO A 34 20.95 21.74 45.88
C PRO A 34 20.48 20.42 45.26
N ARG A 35 21.50 19.61 44.96
CA ARG A 35 21.49 18.18 44.63
C ARG A 35 20.33 17.40 45.24
N THR A 36 19.60 16.68 44.38
CA THR A 36 18.86 15.46 44.74
C THR A 36 19.38 14.29 43.91
N THR A 37 20.21 13.50 44.57
CA THR A 37 20.36 12.04 44.49
C THR A 37 19.90 11.33 43.21
N SER A 38 20.89 10.82 42.49
CA SER A 38 20.84 9.64 41.62
C SER A 38 20.08 8.47 42.26
N SER A 39 18.89 8.15 41.74
CA SER A 39 18.22 6.87 41.97
C SER A 39 18.42 5.99 40.73
N THR A 40 19.42 5.13 40.81
CA THR A 40 19.64 4.02 39.89
C THR A 40 18.55 2.98 40.15
N ARG A 41 17.39 3.12 39.48
CA ARG A 41 16.42 2.02 39.36
C ARG A 41 16.86 1.11 38.22
N SER A 42 17.25 -0.11 38.58
CA SER A 42 17.44 -1.24 37.67
C SER A 42 16.26 -1.36 36.69
N PRO A 43 16.51 -1.54 35.38
CA PRO A 43 15.44 -1.90 34.46
C PRO A 43 14.97 -3.32 34.79
N ALA A 44 13.71 -3.45 35.18
CA ALA A 44 13.03 -4.74 35.30
C ALA A 44 13.12 -5.50 33.95
N PRO A 45 13.22 -6.84 33.96
CA PRO A 45 13.25 -7.62 32.73
C PRO A 45 11.97 -7.39 31.94
N ILE A 46 12.14 -6.97 30.68
CA ILE A 46 11.08 -6.89 29.68
C ILE A 46 10.56 -8.32 29.49
N ARG A 47 9.40 -8.62 30.09
CA ARG A 47 8.66 -9.85 29.78
C ARG A 47 8.26 -9.82 28.31
N PRO A 48 8.48 -10.89 27.52
CA PRO A 48 7.96 -10.95 26.16
C PRO A 48 6.43 -10.87 26.23
N ARG A 49 5.87 -9.85 25.57
CA ARG A 49 4.44 -9.78 25.28
C ARG A 49 4.10 -10.88 24.28
N SER A 50 3.74 -12.06 24.79
CA SER A 50 3.05 -13.08 24.01
C SER A 50 1.68 -12.53 23.61
N SER A 51 1.62 -11.90 22.44
CA SER A 51 0.36 -11.48 21.83
C SER A 51 -0.25 -12.70 21.15
N ARG A 52 -0.75 -13.64 21.96
CA ARG A 52 -1.50 -14.80 21.50
C ARG A 52 -2.87 -14.30 21.03
N TRP A 53 -2.97 -13.95 19.75
CA TRP A 53 -4.26 -13.73 19.09
C TRP A 53 -4.96 -15.09 18.98
N VAL A 54 -5.79 -15.41 19.97
CA VAL A 54 -6.72 -16.53 19.88
C VAL A 54 -7.90 -16.06 19.03
N ILE A 55 -7.90 -16.42 17.75
CA ILE A 55 -9.11 -16.39 16.91
C ILE A 55 -9.96 -17.57 17.38
N ARG A 56 -10.90 -17.30 18.28
CA ARG A 56 -11.90 -18.28 18.71
C ARG A 56 -13.04 -18.26 17.70
N SER A 57 -12.97 -19.15 16.73
CA SER A 57 -14.05 -19.49 15.81
C SER A 57 -15.16 -20.20 16.59
N GLY A 58 -16.20 -19.46 17.00
CA GLY A 58 -17.38 -20.01 17.65
C GLY A 58 -18.57 -19.99 16.69
N SER A 59 -18.80 -21.11 16.00
CA SER A 59 -20.09 -21.43 15.39
C SER A 59 -20.99 -22.07 16.44
N ALA A 60 -22.14 -21.47 16.74
CA ALA A 60 -23.30 -22.18 17.27
C ALA A 60 -24.56 -21.37 16.96
N GLY A 61 -25.46 -21.99 16.20
CA GLY A 61 -26.81 -21.52 15.93
C GLY A 61 -27.75 -21.72 17.14
N PRO A 62 -29.08 -21.70 16.92
CA PRO A 62 -29.99 -20.79 17.62
C PRO A 62 -30.76 -21.45 18.76
N GLN A 63 -31.16 -20.66 19.75
CA GLN A 63 -32.26 -20.99 20.65
C GLN A 63 -33.14 -19.76 20.90
N SER A 64 -34.37 -19.82 20.39
CA SER A 64 -35.50 -19.06 20.93
C SER A 64 -35.88 -19.63 22.30
N PRO A 65 -36.45 -18.80 23.18
CA PRO A 65 -37.73 -19.24 23.74
C PRO A 65 -38.80 -18.15 23.72
N ARG A 66 -40.01 -18.68 23.89
CA ARG A 66 -41.33 -18.07 23.78
C ARG A 66 -41.61 -17.16 24.98
N GLY A 67 -42.40 -16.11 24.73
CA GLY A 67 -43.04 -15.29 25.76
C GLY A 67 -44.06 -14.34 25.12
N ALA A 68 -45.33 -14.73 25.13
CA ALA A 68 -46.50 -13.95 24.71
C ALA A 68 -47.08 -13.17 25.93
N PRO A 69 -48.28 -12.56 25.87
CA PRO A 69 -48.73 -11.41 25.05
C PRO A 69 -49.37 -10.30 25.91
N SER A 70 -49.59 -9.09 25.36
CA SER A 70 -50.56 -8.04 25.80
C SER A 70 -50.08 -6.67 25.24
N ALA A 71 -50.85 -5.72 24.72
CA ALA A 71 -52.27 -5.57 24.48
C ALA A 71 -52.46 -4.56 23.32
N ARG A 72 -53.57 -4.75 22.61
CA ARG A 72 -54.45 -3.77 21.95
C ARG A 72 -53.97 -2.30 21.92
N ALA A 73 -53.80 -1.79 20.71
CA ALA A 73 -54.33 -0.47 20.34
C ALA A 73 -54.65 -0.44 18.84
N ALA A 74 -55.93 -0.28 18.55
CA ALA A 74 -56.46 -0.11 17.23
C ALA A 74 -56.03 1.24 16.62
N CYS A 75 -55.62 1.23 15.36
CA CYS A 75 -55.74 2.39 14.48
C CYS A 75 -55.91 1.92 13.03
N SER A 76 -57.18 1.87 12.65
CA SER A 76 -57.74 2.25 11.36
C SER A 76 -56.76 2.44 10.17
N ARG A 77 -56.93 1.56 9.19
CA ARG A 77 -57.48 1.90 7.87
C ARG A 77 -57.01 3.24 7.28
N ARG A 78 -56.04 3.17 6.36
CA ARG A 78 -56.08 3.98 5.14
C ARG A 78 -55.42 3.25 3.98
N GLU A 79 -56.28 2.75 3.11
CA GLU A 79 -55.98 2.47 1.72
C GLU A 79 -55.28 3.69 1.11
N ARG A 80 -54.03 3.51 0.66
CA ARG A 80 -53.41 4.39 -0.32
C ARG A 80 -53.02 3.54 -1.51
N THR A 81 -53.97 3.53 -2.44
CA THR A 81 -53.80 3.42 -3.89
C THR A 81 -52.35 3.52 -4.36
N SER A 82 -51.84 2.38 -4.83
CA SER A 82 -50.61 2.24 -5.58
C SER A 82 -50.75 2.95 -6.94
N SER A 83 -50.38 4.23 -6.96
CA SER A 83 -50.18 4.99 -8.20
C SER A 83 -48.96 4.43 -8.92
N ARG A 84 -49.26 3.53 -9.85
CA ARG A 84 -48.36 2.87 -10.79
C ARG A 84 -47.74 3.94 -11.71
N TRP A 85 -46.58 4.47 -11.33
CA TRP A 85 -45.79 5.33 -12.21
C TRP A 85 -45.28 4.51 -13.40
N ARG A 86 -46.00 4.61 -14.52
CA ARG A 86 -45.52 4.21 -15.85
C ARG A 86 -44.33 5.09 -16.19
N THR A 87 -43.13 4.51 -16.26
CA THR A 87 -41.98 5.16 -16.87
C THR A 87 -42.22 5.32 -18.38
N PRO A 88 -42.00 6.50 -18.98
CA PRO A 88 -42.12 6.67 -20.41
C PRO A 88 -40.99 5.93 -21.13
N ARG A 89 -41.38 5.00 -22.02
CA ARG A 89 -40.53 4.40 -23.06
C ARG A 89 -39.88 5.54 -23.84
N LYS A 90 -38.57 5.75 -23.65
CA LYS A 90 -37.79 6.62 -24.54
C LYS A 90 -37.70 5.93 -25.91
N ARG A 91 -38.44 6.49 -26.87
CA ARG A 91 -38.22 6.32 -28.31
C ARG A 91 -36.74 6.58 -28.62
N THR A 92 -35.99 5.54 -28.94
CA THR A 92 -34.73 5.63 -29.67
C THR A 92 -35.06 6.06 -31.10
N ARG A 93 -34.98 7.37 -31.36
CA ARG A 93 -34.91 7.91 -32.72
C ARG A 93 -33.57 7.51 -33.33
N GLY A 94 -33.65 7.10 -34.58
CA GLY A 94 -32.57 6.48 -35.35
C GLY A 94 -31.28 7.26 -35.34
N PHE A 95 -30.19 6.54 -35.10
CA PHE A 95 -28.88 6.92 -35.58
C PHE A 95 -28.72 6.34 -36.98
N THR A 96 -28.50 7.26 -37.91
CA THR A 96 -28.19 7.01 -39.31
C THR A 96 -26.93 6.18 -39.45
N ALA A 97 -26.98 5.31 -40.47
CA ALA A 97 -25.92 4.41 -40.88
C ALA A 97 -24.61 5.16 -41.14
N PHE A 98 -23.56 4.75 -40.45
CA PHE A 98 -22.18 5.02 -40.86
C PHE A 98 -21.76 3.96 -41.89
N PRO A 99 -21.09 4.36 -42.99
CA PRO A 99 -20.64 3.41 -44.00
C PRO A 99 -19.57 2.47 -43.44
N ARG A 100 -19.78 1.18 -43.70
CA ARG A 100 -18.79 0.11 -43.63
C ARG A 100 -17.61 0.47 -44.54
N ALA A 101 -16.44 0.71 -43.97
CA ALA A 101 -15.18 0.73 -44.70
C ALA A 101 -14.11 -0.02 -43.90
N GLY A 102 -13.52 -1.05 -44.50
CA GLY A 102 -12.25 -1.61 -44.09
C GLY A 102 -12.31 -2.78 -43.12
N SER A 103 -12.78 -3.95 -43.57
CA SER A 103 -12.46 -5.23 -42.95
C SER A 103 -10.95 -5.49 -43.07
N VAL A 104 -10.16 -5.01 -42.11
CA VAL A 104 -8.78 -5.47 -41.95
C VAL A 104 -8.86 -6.85 -41.32
N ARG A 105 -8.61 -7.85 -42.18
CA ARG A 105 -8.49 -9.26 -41.83
C ARG A 105 -7.55 -9.42 -40.63
N PRO A 106 -7.95 -10.07 -39.52
CA PRO A 106 -6.96 -10.62 -38.61
C PRO A 106 -6.26 -11.75 -39.36
N ALA A 107 -4.96 -11.58 -39.63
CA ALA A 107 -4.11 -12.66 -40.09
C ALA A 107 -4.23 -13.81 -39.09
N SER A 108 -4.76 -14.93 -39.57
CA SER A 108 -4.93 -16.18 -38.86
C SER A 108 -3.56 -16.74 -38.47
N TRP A 109 -3.13 -16.48 -37.23
CA TRP A 109 -2.05 -17.22 -36.59
C TRP A 109 -2.63 -18.49 -35.96
N THR A 110 -2.99 -19.45 -36.81
CA THR A 110 -3.26 -20.83 -36.42
C THR A 110 -2.43 -21.76 -37.28
N ALA A 111 -1.11 -21.73 -37.07
CA ALA A 111 -0.26 -22.86 -37.40
C ALA A 111 0.06 -23.58 -36.09
N ARG A 112 -0.81 -24.52 -35.69
CA ARG A 112 -0.40 -25.55 -34.75
C ARG A 112 0.70 -26.34 -35.47
N PRO A 113 1.90 -26.50 -34.89
CA PRO A 113 2.87 -27.44 -35.44
C PRO A 113 2.21 -28.81 -35.38
N THR A 114 1.97 -29.40 -36.54
CA THR A 114 1.61 -30.81 -36.64
C THR A 114 2.76 -31.61 -36.01
N PRO A 115 2.46 -32.64 -35.20
CA PRO A 115 3.50 -33.55 -34.74
C PRO A 115 4.06 -34.22 -36.00
N THR A 116 5.26 -33.79 -36.41
CA THR A 116 6.01 -34.47 -37.45
C THR A 116 6.19 -35.89 -36.95
N LYS A 117 5.54 -36.86 -37.61
CA LYS A 117 5.83 -38.28 -37.44
C LYS A 117 7.30 -38.46 -37.83
N VAL A 118 8.20 -38.30 -36.87
CA VAL A 118 9.56 -38.79 -37.00
C VAL A 118 9.40 -40.30 -37.09
N ALA A 119 9.50 -40.81 -38.31
CA ALA A 119 9.61 -42.22 -38.59
C ALA A 119 10.77 -42.74 -37.73
N ARG A 120 10.44 -43.41 -36.64
CA ARG A 120 11.39 -44.18 -35.83
C ARG A 120 11.89 -45.28 -36.75
N SER A 121 13.03 -45.04 -37.40
CA SER A 121 13.83 -46.09 -37.98
C SER A 121 14.24 -47.00 -36.83
N SER A 122 13.58 -48.14 -36.71
CA SER A 122 13.98 -49.28 -35.89
C SER A 122 15.28 -49.87 -36.47
N ARG A 123 16.38 -49.12 -36.38
CA ARG A 123 17.71 -49.73 -36.45
C ARG A 123 17.91 -50.48 -35.15
N ALA A 124 17.71 -51.79 -35.22
CA ALA A 124 18.19 -52.76 -34.27
C ALA A 124 19.72 -52.60 -34.15
N ARG A 125 20.18 -51.68 -33.30
CA ARG A 125 21.57 -51.64 -32.86
C ARG A 125 21.76 -52.83 -31.93
N ARG A 126 22.43 -53.85 -32.46
CA ARG A 126 23.01 -54.96 -31.71
C ARG A 126 23.75 -54.40 -30.49
N GLY A 127 23.55 -55.06 -29.35
CA GLY A 127 24.02 -54.64 -28.04
C GLY A 127 25.52 -54.41 -28.01
N GLY A 128 25.91 -53.17 -27.73
CA GLY A 128 27.07 -52.93 -26.89
C GLY A 128 26.57 -53.03 -25.46
N GLY A 129 27.09 -53.99 -24.68
CA GLY A 129 26.89 -54.05 -23.24
C GLY A 129 27.47 -52.79 -22.63
N GLY A 130 26.67 -51.73 -22.55
CA GLY A 130 27.03 -50.50 -21.88
C GLY A 130 27.19 -50.83 -20.41
N GLU A 131 28.41 -50.71 -19.92
CA GLU A 131 28.76 -50.77 -18.51
C GLU A 131 27.83 -49.80 -17.75
N VAL A 132 26.84 -50.36 -17.06
CA VAL A 132 25.90 -49.56 -16.27
C VAL A 132 26.64 -49.17 -15.01
N ALA A 133 27.27 -48.01 -15.03
CA ALA A 133 27.86 -47.41 -13.83
C ALA A 133 26.75 -47.23 -12.78
N ARG A 134 26.74 -48.11 -11.78
CA ARG A 134 25.88 -47.98 -10.59
C ARG A 134 26.45 -46.85 -9.75
N LEU A 135 25.81 -45.70 -9.80
CA LEU A 135 26.03 -44.65 -8.81
C LEU A 135 25.47 -45.16 -7.47
N THR A 136 26.35 -45.56 -6.56
CA THR A 136 26.01 -45.74 -5.14
C THR A 136 26.15 -44.37 -4.48
N GLY A 137 25.03 -43.80 -4.05
CA GLY A 137 24.99 -42.47 -3.46
C GLY A 137 23.88 -42.34 -2.44
N GLU A 138 23.97 -41.33 -1.59
CA GLU A 138 22.98 -41.03 -0.55
C GLU A 138 21.73 -40.34 -1.13
N PHE A 139 21.08 -40.97 -2.12
CA PHE A 139 19.92 -40.42 -2.82
C PHE A 139 18.76 -40.06 -1.87
N GLU A 140 18.65 -40.72 -0.72
CA GLU A 140 17.67 -40.39 0.32
C GLU A 140 17.92 -39.02 0.98
N LYS A 141 19.19 -38.61 1.14
CA LYS A 141 19.51 -37.27 1.65
C LYS A 141 19.19 -36.21 0.61
N LEU A 142 19.48 -36.48 -0.67
CA LEU A 142 19.13 -35.61 -1.77
C LEU A 142 17.60 -35.44 -1.90
N ASP A 143 16.84 -36.52 -1.81
CA ASP A 143 15.37 -36.48 -1.85
C ASP A 143 14.79 -35.67 -0.67
N ARG A 144 15.37 -35.80 0.53
CA ARG A 144 15.00 -34.96 1.68
C ARG A 144 15.26 -33.48 1.39
N GLN A 145 16.41 -33.14 0.80
CA GLN A 145 16.72 -31.76 0.43
C GLN A 145 15.80 -31.23 -0.67
N ILE A 146 15.49 -32.02 -1.69
CA ILE A 146 14.55 -31.65 -2.75
C ILE A 146 13.15 -31.40 -2.18
N ARG A 147 12.67 -32.25 -1.26
CA ARG A 147 11.38 -32.03 -0.57
C ARG A 147 11.39 -30.76 0.27
N LYS A 148 12.47 -30.47 1.00
CA LYS A 148 12.63 -29.21 1.75
C LYS A 148 12.59 -27.99 0.83
N LEU A 149 13.31 -28.03 -0.29
CA LEU A 149 13.31 -26.94 -1.28
C LEU A 149 11.95 -26.76 -1.96
N LYS A 150 11.24 -27.85 -2.28
CA LYS A 150 9.87 -27.78 -2.81
C LYS A 150 8.88 -27.19 -1.81
N GLY A 151 9.06 -27.45 -0.52
CA GLY A 151 8.28 -26.82 0.55
C GLY A 151 8.56 -25.32 0.69
N ALA A 152 9.80 -24.90 0.44
CA ALA A 152 10.21 -23.49 0.53
C ALA A 152 9.44 -22.57 -0.43
N ASP A 153 9.14 -23.02 -1.66
CA ASP A 153 8.33 -22.22 -2.61
C ASP A 153 6.95 -21.89 -2.03
N LYS A 154 6.26 -22.88 -1.45
CA LYS A 154 4.95 -22.69 -0.81
C LYS A 154 5.07 -21.77 0.41
N ALA A 155 6.11 -21.95 1.23
CA ALA A 155 6.36 -21.09 2.38
C ALA A 155 6.58 -19.62 1.95
N LEU A 156 7.30 -19.38 0.85
CA LEU A 156 7.52 -18.02 0.32
C LEU A 156 6.24 -17.35 -0.17
N ASP A 157 5.30 -18.09 -0.77
CA ASP A 157 4.00 -17.54 -1.15
C ASP A 157 3.16 -17.15 0.09
N ILE A 158 3.23 -17.96 1.16
CA ILE A 158 2.58 -17.65 2.45
C ILE A 158 3.23 -16.41 3.08
N VAL A 159 4.57 -16.34 3.11
CA VAL A 159 5.33 -15.16 3.58
C VAL A 159 4.93 -13.91 2.81
N ALA A 160 4.86 -13.98 1.48
CA ALA A 160 4.51 -12.84 0.64
C ALA A 160 3.10 -12.33 0.95
N ARG A 161 2.14 -13.25 1.13
CA ARG A 161 0.77 -12.91 1.51
C ARG A 161 0.70 -12.26 2.88
N GLN A 162 1.35 -12.83 3.89
CA GLN A 162 1.34 -12.30 5.26
C GLN A 162 2.03 -10.93 5.33
N CYS A 163 3.18 -10.76 4.67
CA CYS A 163 3.83 -9.46 4.52
C CYS A 163 2.90 -8.43 3.85
N GLY A 164 2.07 -8.85 2.90
CA GLY A 164 1.06 -8.00 2.28
C GLY A 164 -0.01 -7.53 3.26
N GLU A 165 -0.48 -8.41 4.15
CA GLU A 165 -1.44 -8.08 5.20
C GLU A 165 -0.84 -7.12 6.22
N THR A 166 0.37 -7.41 6.71
CA THR A 166 1.14 -6.50 7.58
C THR A 166 1.33 -5.12 6.93
N THR A 167 1.62 -5.08 5.62
CA THR A 167 1.72 -3.82 4.88
C THR A 167 0.41 -3.03 4.89
N LEU A 168 -0.73 -3.70 4.68
CA LEU A 168 -2.03 -3.04 4.75
C LEU A 168 -2.32 -2.48 6.14
N ASP A 169 -1.93 -3.20 7.20
CA ASP A 169 -2.11 -2.74 8.57
C ASP A 169 -1.22 -1.53 8.90
N LEU A 170 0.01 -1.50 8.42
CA LEU A 170 0.88 -0.33 8.52
C LEU A 170 0.32 0.89 7.79
N ILE A 171 -0.29 0.69 6.62
CA ILE A 171 -0.98 1.76 5.90
C ILE A 171 -2.18 2.25 6.72
N ARG A 172 -3.03 1.34 7.20
CA ARG A 172 -4.21 1.66 8.03
C ARG A 172 -3.82 2.38 9.31
N ASP A 173 -2.71 2.02 9.93
CA ASP A 173 -2.08 2.71 11.06
C ASP A 173 -1.70 4.14 10.72
N GLY A 174 -1.09 4.36 9.55
CA GLY A 174 -0.78 5.71 9.06
C GLY A 174 -2.03 6.58 8.98
N PHE A 175 -3.13 6.05 8.43
CA PHE A 175 -4.43 6.74 8.42
C PHE A 175 -4.97 6.99 9.84
N ARG A 176 -4.90 5.99 10.73
CA ARG A 176 -5.37 6.11 12.11
C ARG A 176 -4.60 7.15 12.92
N ASN A 177 -3.31 7.33 12.63
CA ASN A 177 -2.42 8.23 13.37
C ASN A 177 -2.12 9.55 12.63
N GLU A 178 -2.66 9.74 11.43
CA GLU A 178 -2.37 10.88 10.54
C GLU A 178 -0.88 11.09 10.27
N ARG A 179 -0.15 9.98 10.14
CA ARG A 179 1.30 9.98 9.92
C ARG A 179 1.64 9.27 8.62
N ASP A 180 2.69 9.76 7.99
CA ASP A 180 3.30 9.09 6.87
C ASP A 180 4.13 7.86 7.31
N PRO A 181 4.60 7.02 6.37
CA PRO A 181 5.41 5.84 6.68
C PRO A 181 6.71 6.13 7.44
N TYR A 182 7.21 7.37 7.39
CA TYR A 182 8.45 7.81 8.02
C TYR A 182 8.21 8.47 9.40
N GLY A 183 6.95 8.62 9.80
CA GLY A 183 6.55 9.17 11.09
C GLY A 183 6.11 10.63 11.07
N ASP A 184 6.24 11.31 9.92
CA ASP A 184 5.90 12.73 9.77
C ASP A 184 4.38 12.90 9.76
N LYS A 185 3.85 13.90 10.49
CA LYS A 185 2.41 14.17 10.50
C LYS A 185 1.96 14.74 9.15
N TRP A 186 0.84 14.25 8.63
CA TRP A 186 0.26 14.80 7.41
C TRP A 186 -0.20 16.24 7.59
N LYS A 187 0.06 17.06 6.58
CA LYS A 187 -0.46 18.43 6.53
C LYS A 187 -1.99 18.44 6.55
N ALA A 188 -2.55 19.32 7.38
CA ALA A 188 -3.98 19.49 7.55
C ALA A 188 -4.70 19.76 6.20
N PRO A 189 -6.00 19.43 6.10
CA PRO A 189 -6.79 19.83 4.93
C PRO A 189 -6.90 21.36 4.84
N LEU A 190 -6.81 21.91 3.62
CA LEU A 190 -6.83 23.37 3.41
C LEU A 190 -8.25 23.96 3.45
N LEU A 191 -9.23 23.24 2.90
CA LEU A 191 -10.60 23.76 2.72
C LEU A 191 -11.59 23.29 3.79
N ARG A 192 -11.24 22.28 4.57
CA ARG A 192 -12.13 21.72 5.59
C ARG A 192 -11.41 21.57 6.91
N LYS A 193 -12.15 21.68 8.01
CA LYS A 193 -11.67 21.34 9.34
C LYS A 193 -11.62 19.81 9.52
N GLY A 194 -10.80 19.35 10.44
CA GLY A 194 -10.73 17.95 10.87
C GLY A 194 -9.63 17.13 10.22
N ARG A 195 -9.80 15.80 10.34
CA ARG A 195 -8.74 14.81 10.13
C ARG A 195 -8.29 14.68 8.68
N ALA A 196 -6.98 14.58 8.47
CA ALA A 196 -6.41 14.39 7.13
C ALA A 196 -6.80 13.01 6.58
N LEU A 197 -7.24 12.98 5.30
CA LEU A 197 -7.60 11.77 4.56
C LEU A 197 -8.66 10.84 5.21
N SER A 198 -9.39 11.32 6.23
CA SER A 198 -10.29 10.51 7.06
C SER A 198 -11.75 10.96 7.00
N ASP A 199 -12.17 11.60 5.91
CA ASP A 199 -13.53 12.15 5.77
C ASP A 199 -14.59 11.03 5.79
N ARG A 200 -14.59 10.17 4.75
CA ARG A 200 -15.53 9.03 4.65
C ARG A 200 -14.86 7.68 4.81
N GLY A 201 -13.56 7.65 5.12
CA GLY A 201 -12.77 6.41 5.18
C GLY A 201 -12.57 5.67 3.84
N ARG A 202 -13.25 6.08 2.74
CA ARG A 202 -13.18 5.40 1.42
C ARG A 202 -11.75 5.17 0.92
N LEU A 203 -10.88 6.17 1.06
CA LEU A 203 -9.47 6.03 0.65
C LEU A 203 -8.75 4.99 1.52
N ARG A 204 -8.92 5.05 2.84
CA ARG A 204 -8.34 4.08 3.79
C ARG A 204 -8.79 2.65 3.49
N SER A 205 -10.07 2.43 3.18
CA SER A 205 -10.62 1.10 2.90
C SER A 205 -10.35 0.59 1.49
N SER A 206 -9.87 1.44 0.57
CA SER A 206 -9.63 1.06 -0.83
C SER A 206 -8.32 0.29 -1.08
N TRP A 207 -7.45 0.21 -0.07
CA TRP A 207 -6.16 -0.47 -0.17
C TRP A 207 -6.32 -1.99 -0.10
N HIS A 208 -5.66 -2.69 -1.02
CA HIS A 208 -5.72 -4.15 -1.15
C HIS A 208 -4.39 -4.70 -1.69
N ILE A 209 -4.15 -5.99 -1.46
CA ILE A 209 -3.04 -6.72 -2.07
C ILE A 209 -3.42 -6.99 -3.52
N ALA A 210 -2.70 -6.39 -4.47
CA ALA A 210 -2.92 -6.60 -5.90
C ALA A 210 -2.17 -7.84 -6.42
N LYS A 211 -1.01 -8.13 -5.83
CA LYS A 211 -0.20 -9.30 -6.14
C LYS A 211 0.65 -9.66 -4.91
N ALA A 212 0.70 -10.93 -4.57
CA ALA A 212 1.60 -11.47 -3.55
C ALA A 212 2.04 -12.86 -4.01
N ASN A 213 3.29 -12.97 -4.41
CA ASN A 213 3.92 -14.23 -4.76
C ASN A 213 5.39 -14.20 -4.31
N ARG A 214 6.10 -15.30 -4.49
CA ARG A 214 7.52 -15.44 -4.12
C ARG A 214 8.47 -14.33 -4.59
N SER A 215 8.16 -13.62 -5.69
CA SER A 215 9.06 -12.62 -6.28
C SER A 215 8.59 -11.18 -6.15
N GLU A 216 7.29 -10.96 -5.93
CA GLU A 216 6.69 -9.64 -5.94
C GLU A 216 5.54 -9.54 -4.94
N LEU A 217 5.63 -8.54 -4.07
CA LEU A 217 4.52 -8.04 -3.28
C LEU A 217 4.10 -6.66 -3.82
N ARG A 218 2.85 -6.55 -4.27
CA ARG A 218 2.25 -5.31 -4.76
C ARG A 218 0.98 -5.00 -4.00
N VAL A 219 0.98 -3.84 -3.35
CA VAL A 219 -0.20 -3.25 -2.71
C VAL A 219 -0.70 -2.09 -3.56
N ALA A 220 -2.00 -2.04 -3.80
CA ALA A 220 -2.64 -1.04 -4.65
C ALA A 220 -3.88 -0.45 -3.98
N THR A 221 -4.41 0.60 -4.61
CA THR A 221 -5.62 1.28 -4.17
C THR A 221 -6.58 1.39 -5.36
N ALA A 222 -7.86 1.12 -5.10
CA ALA A 222 -8.90 1.21 -6.12
C ALA A 222 -9.34 2.65 -6.44
N VAL A 223 -8.87 3.66 -5.70
CA VAL A 223 -9.28 5.06 -5.92
C VAL A 223 -8.21 5.86 -6.65
N SER A 224 -8.59 6.44 -7.79
CA SER A 224 -7.67 7.19 -8.68
C SER A 224 -7.02 8.40 -8.01
N TYR A 225 -7.72 9.06 -7.07
CA TYR A 225 -7.20 10.25 -6.40
C TYR A 225 -6.14 9.96 -5.33
N ALA A 226 -5.86 8.70 -5.00
CA ALA A 226 -4.78 8.35 -4.09
C ALA A 226 -3.42 8.81 -4.63
N GLY A 227 -3.18 8.67 -5.95
CA GLY A 227 -1.95 9.11 -6.58
C GLY A 227 -1.68 10.61 -6.39
N TYR A 228 -2.72 11.43 -6.41
CA TYR A 228 -2.64 12.87 -6.15
C TYR A 228 -2.25 13.20 -4.71
N HIS A 229 -2.67 12.40 -3.73
CA HIS A 229 -2.20 12.56 -2.35
C HIS A 229 -0.76 12.08 -2.19
N GLN A 230 -0.40 10.95 -2.82
CA GLN A 230 0.94 10.39 -2.74
C GLN A 230 2.01 11.29 -3.36
N SER A 231 1.70 11.99 -4.45
CA SER A 231 2.64 12.87 -5.16
C SER A 231 2.47 14.36 -4.83
N GLY A 232 1.31 14.77 -4.30
CA GLY A 232 0.90 16.16 -4.23
C GLY A 232 0.38 16.68 -5.58
N THR A 233 -0.29 17.83 -5.58
CA THR A 233 -0.80 18.46 -6.82
C THR A 233 -0.42 19.94 -6.90
N GLY A 234 -0.54 20.51 -8.10
CA GLY A 234 -0.21 21.90 -8.37
C GLY A 234 1.25 22.23 -8.04
N VAL A 235 1.47 23.29 -7.25
CA VAL A 235 2.81 23.73 -6.80
C VAL A 235 3.49 22.69 -5.92
N PHE A 236 2.73 21.81 -5.28
CA PHE A 236 3.29 20.72 -4.47
C PHE A 236 3.59 19.47 -5.29
N GLY A 237 2.94 19.31 -6.44
CA GLY A 237 3.09 18.15 -7.32
C GLY A 237 4.39 18.16 -8.13
N PRO A 238 4.59 17.17 -9.01
CA PRO A 238 5.81 17.04 -9.82
C PRO A 238 6.06 18.24 -10.75
N ARG A 239 4.99 18.85 -11.26
CA ARG A 239 5.09 19.97 -12.23
C ARG A 239 5.43 21.32 -11.58
N LYS A 240 5.33 21.44 -10.25
CA LYS A 240 5.62 22.66 -9.47
C LYS A 240 4.92 23.93 -10.00
N LYS A 241 3.74 23.78 -10.60
CA LYS A 241 2.96 24.88 -11.20
C LYS A 241 1.54 24.86 -10.62
N PRO A 242 0.93 26.03 -10.35
CA PRO A 242 -0.43 26.06 -9.86
C PRO A 242 -1.40 25.46 -10.89
N ILE A 243 -2.54 24.98 -10.40
CA ILE A 243 -3.60 24.46 -11.24
C ILE A 243 -4.40 25.65 -11.75
N VAL A 244 -4.42 25.82 -13.06
CA VAL A 244 -5.14 26.90 -13.77
C VAL A 244 -6.13 26.31 -14.76
N PRO A 245 -7.25 26.98 -15.07
CA PRO A 245 -8.19 26.52 -16.08
C PRO A 245 -7.55 26.68 -17.48
N VAL A 246 -7.72 25.69 -18.35
CA VAL A 246 -7.12 25.70 -19.70
C VAL A 246 -7.99 26.48 -20.69
N ASN A 247 -9.26 26.13 -20.80
CA ASN A 247 -10.20 26.70 -21.78
C ASN A 247 -11.42 27.36 -21.11
N LYS A 248 -11.29 27.77 -19.83
CA LYS A 248 -12.39 28.33 -19.03
C LYS A 248 -11.87 29.53 -18.21
N ARG A 249 -12.78 30.43 -17.82
CA ARG A 249 -12.43 31.64 -17.05
C ARG A 249 -12.04 31.34 -15.60
N ALA A 250 -12.57 30.27 -15.02
CA ALA A 250 -12.29 29.86 -13.64
C ALA A 250 -12.44 28.35 -13.47
N LEU A 251 -11.72 27.81 -12.50
CA LEU A 251 -11.97 26.49 -11.92
C LEU A 251 -13.25 26.56 -11.08
N SER A 252 -14.06 25.50 -11.10
CA SER A 252 -15.28 25.38 -10.31
C SER A 252 -15.36 23.98 -9.70
N TRP A 253 -15.52 23.88 -8.38
CA TRP A 253 -15.75 22.61 -7.70
C TRP A 253 -16.72 22.76 -6.53
N LYS A 254 -17.32 21.65 -6.10
CA LYS A 254 -18.25 21.61 -4.96
C LYS A 254 -17.60 20.96 -3.74
N VAL A 255 -17.80 21.55 -2.56
CA VAL A 255 -17.44 20.97 -1.27
C VAL A 255 -18.67 21.05 -0.38
N GLY A 256 -19.28 19.90 -0.08
CA GLY A 256 -20.59 19.86 0.56
C GLY A 256 -21.67 20.51 -0.31
N ARG A 257 -22.40 21.48 0.25
CA ARG A 257 -23.42 22.26 -0.46
C ARG A 257 -22.87 23.52 -1.16
N GLN A 258 -21.64 23.91 -0.85
CA GLN A 258 -21.05 25.15 -1.35
C GLN A 258 -20.25 24.90 -2.64
N ARG A 259 -20.38 25.81 -3.59
CA ARG A 259 -19.58 25.84 -4.83
C ARG A 259 -18.47 26.89 -4.69
N TYR A 260 -17.27 26.52 -5.09
CA TYR A 260 -16.08 27.36 -5.07
C TYR A 260 -15.67 27.69 -6.50
N PHE A 261 -15.19 28.91 -6.69
CA PHE A 261 -14.61 29.38 -7.94
C PHE A 261 -13.23 29.99 -7.67
N ALA A 262 -12.27 29.70 -8.55
CA ALA A 262 -10.94 30.31 -8.47
C ALA A 262 -10.31 30.39 -9.86
N SER A 263 -9.58 31.46 -10.14
CA SER A 263 -8.75 31.57 -11.35
C SER A 263 -7.52 30.65 -11.28
N SER A 264 -7.03 30.35 -10.07
CA SER A 264 -5.86 29.50 -9.85
C SER A 264 -5.92 28.85 -8.46
N VAL A 265 -5.40 27.64 -8.34
CA VAL A 265 -5.31 26.90 -7.06
C VAL A 265 -3.90 26.35 -6.90
N GLN A 266 -3.29 26.57 -5.73
CA GLN A 266 -1.95 26.07 -5.43
C GLN A 266 -1.86 24.54 -5.50
N GLY A 267 -2.94 23.83 -5.18
CA GLY A 267 -3.02 22.37 -5.16
C GLY A 267 -3.00 21.82 -3.74
N ALA A 268 -2.90 20.50 -3.62
CA ALA A 268 -2.91 19.80 -2.35
C ALA A 268 -1.48 19.36 -1.98
N PRO A 269 -1.08 19.52 -0.71
CA PRO A 269 0.21 19.02 -0.25
C PRO A 269 0.29 17.50 -0.36
N LYS A 270 1.52 17.02 -0.51
CA LYS A 270 1.86 15.59 -0.46
C LYS A 270 1.51 15.00 0.90
N ARG A 271 0.81 13.87 0.88
CA ARG A 271 0.45 13.04 2.04
C ARG A 271 0.80 11.61 1.70
N LEU A 272 2.04 11.24 2.04
CA LEU A 272 2.58 9.92 1.77
C LEU A 272 1.81 8.87 2.56
N MET A 273 1.23 7.90 1.85
CA MET A 273 0.53 6.75 2.44
C MET A 273 1.38 5.49 2.37
N VAL A 274 2.21 5.39 1.33
CA VAL A 274 3.17 4.30 1.13
C VAL A 274 4.59 4.85 0.96
N PRO A 275 5.63 4.08 1.32
CA PRO A 275 7.02 4.45 1.07
C PRO A 275 7.27 4.76 -0.41
N THR A 276 8.21 5.65 -0.66
CA THR A 276 8.64 5.98 -2.03
C THR A 276 10.02 5.41 -2.31
N LYS A 277 10.24 4.95 -3.54
CA LYS A 277 11.56 4.42 -3.98
C LYS A 277 12.72 5.35 -3.60
N SER A 278 12.55 6.67 -3.74
CA SER A 278 13.59 7.66 -3.43
C SER A 278 13.96 7.78 -1.95
N ARG A 279 13.06 7.43 -1.02
CA ARG A 279 13.31 7.47 0.44
C ARG A 279 13.57 6.07 1.03
N GLY A 280 13.42 5.01 0.23
CA GLY A 280 13.53 3.64 0.68
C GLY A 280 12.44 3.21 1.67
N LEU A 281 12.58 1.98 2.20
CA LEU A 281 11.67 1.41 3.18
C LEU A 281 11.99 1.95 4.59
N PRO A 282 11.03 2.57 5.30
CA PRO A 282 11.23 3.07 6.66
C PRO A 282 11.65 1.96 7.63
N LYS A 283 12.43 2.32 8.66
CA LYS A 283 12.91 1.38 9.69
C LYS A 283 11.77 0.56 10.31
N ARG A 284 10.69 1.23 10.72
CA ARG A 284 9.50 0.56 11.29
C ARG A 284 8.94 -0.51 10.35
N TRP A 285 8.71 -0.14 9.09
CA TRP A 285 8.15 -1.08 8.11
C TRP A 285 9.09 -2.26 7.87
N ARG A 286 10.39 -2.01 7.75
CA ARG A 286 11.39 -3.08 7.59
C ARG A 286 11.36 -4.05 8.75
N THR A 287 11.37 -3.55 9.99
CA THR A 287 11.34 -4.40 11.20
C THR A 287 10.10 -5.26 11.26
N GLU A 288 8.92 -4.68 11.04
CA GLU A 288 7.64 -5.42 11.09
C GLU A 288 7.55 -6.48 9.98
N LEU A 289 7.97 -6.15 8.76
CA LEU A 289 7.94 -7.09 7.64
C LEU A 289 8.96 -8.23 7.80
N ILE A 290 10.16 -7.94 8.31
CA ILE A 290 11.15 -8.99 8.62
C ILE A 290 10.63 -9.90 9.73
N ALA A 291 10.07 -9.33 10.80
CA ALA A 291 9.51 -10.11 11.90
C ALA A 291 8.38 -11.02 11.42
N THR A 292 7.45 -10.48 10.62
CA THR A 292 6.38 -11.29 9.99
C THR A 292 6.95 -12.41 9.12
N ALA A 293 7.97 -12.12 8.30
CA ALA A 293 8.56 -13.13 7.42
C ALA A 293 9.26 -14.25 8.21
N GLN A 294 10.01 -13.90 9.25
CA GLN A 294 10.70 -14.87 10.11
C GLN A 294 9.70 -15.77 10.85
N GLU A 295 8.66 -15.19 11.45
CA GLU A 295 7.61 -15.94 12.15
C GLU A 295 6.92 -16.96 11.23
N VAL A 296 6.59 -16.56 10.00
CA VAL A 296 5.96 -17.47 9.03
C VAL A 296 6.95 -18.55 8.56
N LEU A 297 8.22 -18.20 8.32
CA LEU A 297 9.23 -19.19 7.90
C LEU A 297 9.50 -20.23 8.99
N GLU A 298 9.64 -19.81 10.24
CA GLU A 298 9.81 -20.71 11.39
C GLU A 298 8.60 -21.63 11.58
N THR A 299 7.39 -21.11 11.33
CA THR A 299 6.14 -21.89 11.41
C THR A 299 6.04 -22.94 10.30
N GLU A 300 6.38 -22.58 9.06
CA GLU A 300 6.19 -23.46 7.88
C GLU A 300 7.34 -24.45 7.66
N LEU A 301 8.58 -24.08 8.02
CA LEU A 301 9.77 -24.91 7.80
C LEU A 301 10.29 -25.60 9.07
N GLY A 302 9.71 -25.26 10.22
CA GLY A 302 10.21 -25.66 11.54
C GLY A 302 11.45 -24.88 11.96
N PRO A 303 11.89 -25.03 13.22
CA PRO A 303 13.17 -24.46 13.67
C PRO A 303 14.30 -25.07 12.83
N GLY A 304 15.07 -24.19 12.19
CA GLY A 304 16.25 -24.55 11.40
C GLY A 304 17.44 -24.97 12.24
#